data_AF-A0A534PIF9-F1
#
_entry.id   AF-A0A534PIF9-F1
#
_cell.length_a   1.000
_cell.length_b   1.000
_cell.length_c   1.000
_cell.angle_alpha   90.00
_cell.angle_beta   90.00
_cell.angle_gamma   90.00
#
_symmetry.space_group_name_H-M   'P 1'
#
loop_
_entity.id
_entity.type
_entity.pdbx_description
1 polymer ?
#
loop_
_entity_poly.entity_id
_entity_poly.type
_entity_poly.pdbx_seq_one_letter_code
_entity_poly.pdbx_strand_id
1 'polypeptide(L)'
;MPQLPLWLLLLAPMFVDLLWGIFVLMGIEHARVRPGITAASPFEFYDYPISHSLLGGILWALLFGGSYFLIRRYRAGAVMLGLLVVSHWVLDVISHRPDVPVLPNGPYLGLGLWNSVPATILTEEAMLAIGAALYLRATRSGGTASTIGLWAMFALFAVIGVAGTLGPPPPSITPVAALGPILAAV
;
A
#
# COMPACT_ATOMS: atom_id res chain seq x y z
N MET A 1 -7.68 -23.73 -6.84
CA MET A 1 -8.04 -22.45 -6.18
C MET A 1 -6.75 -21.79 -5.74
N PRO A 2 -6.62 -20.45 -5.75
CA PRO A 2 -5.45 -19.83 -5.13
C PRO A 2 -5.36 -20.32 -3.69
N GLN A 3 -4.18 -20.82 -3.31
CA GLN A 3 -3.96 -21.37 -1.97
C GLN A 3 -3.87 -20.25 -0.91
N LEU A 4 -3.69 -19.01 -1.36
CA LEU A 4 -3.73 -17.80 -0.53
C LEU A 4 -5.14 -17.19 -0.55
N PRO A 5 -5.72 -16.85 0.61
CA PRO A 5 -6.99 -16.14 0.66
C PRO A 5 -6.80 -14.68 0.21
N LEU A 6 -7.81 -14.09 -0.43
CA LEU A 6 -7.77 -12.72 -0.96
C LEU A 6 -7.35 -11.68 0.06
N TRP A 7 -7.88 -11.76 1.29
CA TRP A 7 -7.55 -10.81 2.34
C TRP A 7 -6.05 -10.77 2.63
N LEU A 8 -5.33 -11.89 2.48
CA LEU A 8 -3.90 -11.96 2.72
C LEU A 8 -3.10 -11.40 1.54
N LEU A 9 -3.63 -11.53 0.32
CA LEU A 9 -3.06 -10.88 -0.87
C LEU A 9 -3.24 -9.36 -0.83
N LEU A 10 -4.32 -8.86 -0.22
CA LEU A 10 -4.54 -7.43 0.01
C LEU A 10 -3.74 -6.90 1.21
N LEU A 11 -3.66 -7.68 2.29
CA LEU A 11 -2.95 -7.28 3.51
C LEU A 11 -1.43 -7.16 3.30
N ALA A 12 -0.84 -8.05 2.51
CA ALA A 12 0.62 -8.09 2.32
C ALA A 12 1.21 -6.76 1.81
N PRO A 13 0.73 -6.16 0.70
CA PRO A 13 1.23 -4.85 0.28
C PRO A 13 0.87 -3.72 1.26
N MET A 14 -0.21 -3.82 2.03
CA MET A 14 -0.62 -2.82 3.03
C MET A 14 0.08 -2.97 4.39
N PHE A 15 0.92 -3.99 4.55
CA PHE A 15 1.47 -4.34 5.86
C PHE A 15 2.35 -3.23 6.43
N VAL A 16 3.14 -2.57 5.59
CA VAL A 16 4.02 -1.47 6.02
C VAL A 16 3.25 -0.20 6.37
N ASP A 17 2.11 0.07 5.72
CA ASP A 17 1.21 1.17 6.12
C ASP A 17 0.61 0.96 7.50
N LEU A 18 0.19 -0.28 7.80
CA LEU A 18 -0.33 -0.64 9.13
C LEU A 18 0.72 -0.40 10.21
N LEU A 19 1.97 -0.79 9.94
CA LEU A 19 3.08 -0.57 10.85
C LEU A 19 3.39 0.92 11.00
N TRP A 20 3.42 1.66 9.90
CA TRP A 20 3.64 3.11 9.91
C TRP A 20 2.57 3.85 10.72
N GLY A 21 1.30 3.51 10.54
CA GLY A 21 0.21 4.09 11.35
C GLY A 21 0.44 3.88 12.85
N ILE A 22 0.85 2.67 13.25
CA ILE A 22 1.21 2.35 14.64
C ILE A 22 2.44 3.17 15.08
N PHE A 23 3.49 3.24 14.27
CA PHE A 23 4.72 3.97 14.60
C PHE A 23 4.50 5.49 14.73
N VAL A 24 3.66 6.07 13.88
CA VAL A 24 3.27 7.48 13.98
C VAL A 24 2.48 7.75 15.26
N LEU A 25 1.53 6.88 15.61
CA LEU A 25 0.76 7.02 16.85
C LEU A 25 1.64 6.84 18.10
N MET A 26 2.74 6.09 18.01
CA MET A 26 3.72 5.93 19.08
C MET A 26 4.82 7.01 19.09
N GLY A 27 4.85 7.92 18.11
CA GLY A 27 5.90 8.94 17.98
C GLY A 27 7.28 8.38 17.61
N ILE A 28 7.31 7.21 16.96
CA ILE A 28 8.54 6.57 16.48
C ILE A 28 8.87 7.05 15.06
N GLU A 29 7.85 7.17 14.23
CA GLU A 29 7.94 7.72 12.88
C GLU A 29 7.04 8.94 12.77
N HIS A 30 7.32 9.79 11.79
CA HIS A 30 6.75 11.11 11.72
C HIS A 30 6.40 11.51 10.29
N ALA A 31 5.17 12.01 10.18
CA ALA A 31 4.68 12.68 9.00
C ALA A 31 3.80 13.86 9.41
N ARG A 32 3.52 14.77 8.47
CA ARG A 32 2.60 15.88 8.70
C ARG A 32 1.80 16.21 7.46
N VAL A 33 0.66 16.85 7.65
CA VAL A 33 -0.11 17.41 6.55
C VAL A 33 0.55 18.70 6.11
N ARG A 34 1.02 18.75 4.87
CA ARG A 34 1.55 19.94 4.19
C ARG A 34 0.88 20.07 2.82
N PRO A 35 -0.27 20.77 2.73
CA PRO A 35 -0.97 20.98 1.45
C PRO A 35 -0.05 21.61 0.40
N GLY A 36 -0.13 21.11 -0.84
CA GLY A 36 0.67 21.61 -1.97
C GLY A 36 2.10 21.07 -2.03
N ILE A 37 2.48 20.11 -1.16
CA ILE A 37 3.80 19.46 -1.23
C ILE A 37 3.97 18.59 -2.48
N THR A 38 2.87 17.96 -2.92
CA THR A 38 2.69 17.37 -4.25
C THR A 38 1.27 17.72 -4.75
N ALA A 39 0.94 17.35 -5.98
CA ALA A 39 -0.38 17.64 -6.56
C ALA A 39 -1.46 16.65 -6.08
N ALA A 40 -1.10 15.38 -5.90
CA ALA A 40 -2.02 14.29 -5.57
C ALA A 40 -2.03 13.90 -4.08
N SER A 41 -1.01 14.29 -3.32
CA SER A 41 -0.90 13.95 -1.89
C SER A 41 -0.49 15.18 -1.05
N PRO A 42 -1.23 15.50 0.03
CA PRO A 42 -0.89 16.59 0.93
C PRO A 42 0.05 16.14 2.07
N PHE A 43 0.68 14.97 1.98
CA PHE A 43 1.44 14.40 3.09
C PHE A 43 2.95 14.61 2.91
N GLU A 44 3.58 15.09 3.99
CA GLU A 44 5.03 15.11 4.13
C GLU A 44 5.48 13.99 5.05
N PHE A 45 6.13 12.99 4.48
CA PHE A 45 6.82 11.93 5.22
C PHE A 45 8.27 12.37 5.41
N TYR A 46 8.65 12.76 6.63
CA TYR A 46 9.97 13.34 6.88
C TYR A 46 10.88 12.47 7.75
N ASP A 47 10.31 11.47 8.43
CA ASP A 47 11.06 10.49 9.21
C ASP A 47 10.26 9.19 9.33
N TYR A 48 10.49 8.24 8.43
CA TYR A 48 9.74 6.99 8.36
C TYR A 48 10.60 5.78 7.89
N PRO A 49 11.83 5.62 8.43
CA PRO A 49 12.78 4.64 7.94
C PRO A 49 12.50 3.20 8.37
N ILE A 50 11.74 2.96 9.43
CA ILE A 50 11.51 1.63 9.99
C ILE A 50 10.48 0.89 9.15
N SER A 51 9.40 1.57 8.76
CA SER A 51 8.33 1.00 7.95
C SER A 51 8.64 1.05 6.45
N HIS A 52 9.19 2.15 5.94
CA HIS A 52 9.26 2.43 4.49
C HIS A 52 10.68 2.58 3.93
N SER A 53 11.74 2.19 4.66
CA SER A 53 13.04 2.02 3.99
C SER A 53 13.10 0.71 3.20
N LEU A 54 13.91 0.61 2.14
CA LEU A 54 14.11 -0.67 1.43
C LEU A 54 14.60 -1.75 2.40
N LEU A 55 15.53 -1.40 3.30
CA LEU A 55 15.99 -2.31 4.35
C LEU A 55 14.83 -2.73 5.26
N GLY A 56 14.02 -1.78 5.75
CA GLY A 56 12.83 -2.05 6.56
C GLY A 56 11.85 -2.98 5.83
N GLY A 57 11.48 -2.65 4.60
CA GLY A 57 10.58 -3.43 3.74
C GLY A 57 11.08 -4.86 3.52
N ILE A 58 12.38 -5.07 3.30
CA ILE A 58 12.97 -6.42 3.21
C ILE A 58 12.83 -7.17 4.54
N LEU A 59 13.12 -6.54 5.68
CA LEU A 59 13.01 -7.18 6.99
C LEU A 59 11.55 -7.53 7.32
N TRP A 60 10.61 -6.63 7.02
CA TRP A 60 9.18 -6.88 7.18
C TRP A 60 8.66 -7.96 6.23
N ALA A 61 9.15 -8.02 5.00
CA ALA A 61 8.83 -9.08 4.05
C ALA A 61 9.33 -10.46 4.53
N LEU A 62 10.55 -10.51 5.09
CA LEU A 62 11.09 -11.72 5.71
C LEU A 62 10.27 -12.13 6.92
N LEU A 63 9.83 -11.19 7.75
CA LEU A 63 8.97 -11.47 8.91
C LEU A 63 7.59 -11.98 8.47
N PHE A 64 6.92 -11.27 7.56
CA PHE A 64 5.57 -11.58 7.11
C PHE A 64 5.52 -12.89 6.31
N GLY A 65 6.35 -13.01 5.28
CA GLY A 65 6.46 -14.23 4.48
C GLY A 65 7.03 -15.40 5.28
N GLY A 66 8.04 -15.15 6.12
CA GLY A 66 8.67 -16.17 6.97
C GLY A 66 7.71 -16.73 8.02
N SER A 67 6.98 -15.88 8.72
CA SER A 67 5.94 -16.33 9.68
C SER A 67 4.85 -17.15 9.00
N TYR A 68 4.39 -16.71 7.81
CA TYR A 68 3.45 -17.50 7.01
C TYR A 68 4.03 -18.87 6.65
N PHE A 69 5.30 -18.94 6.23
CA PHE A 69 5.96 -20.20 5.91
C PHE A 69 6.06 -21.11 7.15
N LEU A 70 6.43 -20.60 8.31
CA LEU A 70 6.59 -21.40 9.52
C LEU A 70 5.27 -22.08 9.94
N ILE A 71 4.14 -21.38 9.77
CA ILE A 71 2.80 -21.85 10.12
C ILE A 71 2.23 -22.78 9.04
N ARG A 72 2.27 -22.36 7.76
CA ARG A 72 1.55 -23.04 6.67
C ARG A 72 2.41 -23.98 5.85
N ARG A 73 3.74 -23.90 6.01
CA ARG A 73 4.74 -24.69 5.27
C ARG A 73 4.60 -24.60 3.74
N TYR A 74 3.96 -23.55 3.25
CA TYR A 74 3.70 -23.31 1.84
C TYR A 74 4.69 -22.27 1.28
N ARG A 75 5.79 -22.78 0.68
CA ARG A 75 6.91 -21.95 0.18
C ARG A 75 6.48 -20.92 -0.86
N ALA A 76 5.73 -21.34 -1.87
CA ALA A 76 5.34 -20.43 -2.95
C ALA A 76 4.44 -19.29 -2.43
N GLY A 77 3.55 -19.58 -1.48
CA GLY A 77 2.74 -18.56 -0.84
C GLY A 77 3.56 -17.59 0.00
N ALA A 78 4.50 -18.10 0.80
CA ALA A 78 5.41 -17.26 1.59
C ALA A 78 6.22 -16.30 0.72
N VAL A 79 6.79 -16.80 -0.39
CA VAL A 79 7.53 -15.98 -1.35
C VAL A 79 6.62 -14.93 -1.98
N MET A 80 5.41 -15.31 -2.42
CA MET A 80 4.44 -14.36 -2.98
C MET A 80 4.11 -13.23 -1.99
N LEU A 81 3.84 -13.55 -0.74
CA LEU A 81 3.52 -12.55 0.28
C LEU A 81 4.71 -11.64 0.59
N GLY A 82 5.93 -12.18 0.68
CA GLY A 82 7.14 -11.36 0.85
C GLY A 82 7.38 -10.42 -0.33
N LEU A 83 7.18 -10.90 -1.56
CA LEU A 83 7.29 -10.05 -2.75
C LEU A 83 6.23 -8.94 -2.78
N LEU A 84 5.01 -9.22 -2.32
CA LEU A 84 3.97 -8.21 -2.21
C LEU A 84 4.32 -7.12 -1.19
N VAL A 85 4.92 -7.49 -0.04
CA VAL A 85 5.42 -6.50 0.94
C VAL A 85 6.51 -5.62 0.32
N VAL A 86 7.51 -6.22 -0.35
CA VAL A 86 8.59 -5.44 -1.01
C VAL A 86 8.06 -4.58 -2.16
N SER A 87 7.02 -5.03 -2.86
CA SER A 87 6.43 -4.27 -3.97
C SER A 87 5.93 -2.91 -3.54
N HIS A 88 5.50 -2.75 -2.28
CA HIS A 88 5.07 -1.48 -1.72
C HIS A 88 6.17 -0.41 -1.86
N TRP A 89 7.40 -0.71 -1.41
CA TRP A 89 8.52 0.22 -1.52
C TRP A 89 8.83 0.63 -2.97
N VAL A 90 8.68 -0.30 -3.92
CA VAL A 90 8.90 0.00 -5.35
C VAL A 90 7.85 0.98 -5.85
N LEU A 91 6.59 0.79 -5.44
CA LEU A 91 5.50 1.69 -5.77
C LEU A 91 5.67 3.05 -5.09
N ASP A 92 6.15 3.09 -3.84
CA ASP A 92 6.49 4.36 -3.16
C ASP A 92 7.52 5.13 -3.96
N VAL A 93 8.60 4.49 -4.40
CA VAL A 93 9.63 5.16 -5.21
C VAL A 93 9.05 5.73 -6.50
N ILE A 94 8.04 5.11 -7.10
CA ILE A 94 7.36 5.67 -8.28
C ILE A 94 6.48 6.87 -7.88
N SER A 95 5.72 6.71 -6.80
CA SER A 95 4.69 7.63 -6.31
C SER A 95 5.27 8.92 -5.74
N HIS A 96 6.17 8.77 -4.79
CA HIS A 96 6.69 9.84 -3.96
C HIS A 96 7.65 10.76 -4.72
N ARG A 97 7.74 11.99 -4.22
CA ARG A 97 8.91 12.85 -4.45
C ARG A 97 10.18 12.20 -3.86
N PRO A 98 11.40 12.76 -4.04
CA PRO A 98 12.64 12.15 -3.51
C PRO A 98 12.76 12.14 -1.97
N ASP A 99 11.87 11.42 -1.28
CA ASP A 99 11.82 11.26 0.17
C ASP A 99 11.74 9.79 0.65
N VAL A 100 11.71 8.81 -0.26
CA VAL A 100 11.63 7.37 0.11
C VAL A 100 13.01 6.84 0.51
N PRO A 101 13.21 6.38 1.76
CA PRO A 101 14.52 5.92 2.20
C PRO A 101 14.91 4.58 1.57
N VAL A 102 16.18 4.42 1.19
CA VAL A 102 16.76 3.10 0.88
C VAL A 102 17.28 2.44 2.17
N LEU A 103 18.01 3.21 2.98
CA LEU A 103 18.44 2.86 4.34
C LEU A 103 17.91 3.91 5.32
N PRO A 104 18.01 3.69 6.64
CA PRO A 104 17.43 4.61 7.61
C PRO A 104 17.88 6.08 7.52
N ASN A 105 19.08 6.32 6.99
CA ASN A 105 19.64 7.67 6.81
C ASN A 105 19.88 8.00 5.32
N GLY A 106 19.11 7.40 4.42
CA GLY A 106 19.26 7.55 2.96
C GLY A 106 20.19 6.53 2.31
N PRO A 107 20.45 6.61 0.99
CA PRO A 107 19.94 7.62 0.06
C PRO A 107 18.41 7.59 -0.06
N TYR A 108 17.83 8.70 -0.50
CA TYR A 108 16.39 8.84 -0.72
C TYR A 108 16.08 8.80 -2.22
N LEU A 109 15.00 8.12 -2.60
CA LEU A 109 14.54 7.95 -3.97
C LEU A 109 13.10 8.45 -4.12
N GLY A 110 12.71 8.70 -5.36
CA GLY A 110 11.36 9.14 -5.72
C GLY A 110 11.31 9.65 -7.15
N LEU A 111 10.33 9.20 -7.93
CA LEU A 111 10.10 9.59 -9.33
C LEU A 111 9.01 10.64 -9.47
N GLY A 112 8.18 10.83 -8.43
CA GLY A 112 7.27 11.95 -8.31
C GLY A 112 5.99 11.84 -9.13
N LEU A 113 5.41 10.65 -9.29
CA LEU A 113 4.09 10.47 -9.91
C LEU A 113 3.01 11.36 -9.25
N TRP A 114 3.06 11.53 -7.92
CA TRP A 114 2.14 12.38 -7.17
C TRP A 114 2.23 13.88 -7.50
N ASN A 115 3.20 14.31 -8.31
CA ASN A 115 3.20 15.66 -8.89
C ASN A 115 2.16 15.84 -10.01
N SER A 116 1.46 14.77 -10.41
CA SER A 116 0.41 14.78 -11.42
C SER A 116 -0.81 13.99 -10.97
N VAL A 117 -1.90 14.70 -10.66
CA VAL A 117 -3.20 14.06 -10.30
C VAL A 117 -3.69 13.12 -11.41
N PRO A 118 -3.71 13.50 -12.70
CA PRO A 118 -4.17 12.58 -13.76
C PRO A 118 -3.31 11.33 -13.89
N ALA A 119 -1.98 11.45 -13.76
CA ALA A 119 -1.08 10.30 -13.87
C ALA A 119 -1.23 9.36 -12.67
N THR A 120 -1.40 9.92 -11.46
CA THR A 120 -1.65 9.18 -10.21
C THR A 120 -2.90 8.32 -10.35
N ILE A 121 -4.05 8.97 -10.61
CA ILE A 121 -5.34 8.27 -10.78
C ILE A 121 -5.27 7.23 -11.90
N LEU A 122 -4.69 7.57 -13.06
CA LEU A 122 -4.60 6.62 -14.17
C LEU A 122 -3.77 5.39 -13.79
N THR A 123 -2.67 5.57 -13.07
CA THR A 123 -1.77 4.48 -12.68
C THR A 123 -2.40 3.60 -11.62
N GLU A 124 -2.90 4.18 -10.53
CA GLU A 124 -3.51 3.46 -9.40
C GLU A 124 -4.78 2.70 -9.84
N GLU A 125 -5.67 3.35 -10.59
CA GLU A 125 -6.90 2.71 -11.09
C GLU A 125 -6.63 1.62 -12.13
N ALA A 126 -5.63 1.82 -13.01
CA ALA A 126 -5.22 0.78 -13.95
C ALA A 126 -4.64 -0.44 -13.21
N MET A 127 -3.81 -0.20 -12.18
CA MET A 127 -3.27 -1.27 -11.35
C MET A 127 -4.37 -2.04 -10.61
N LEU A 128 -5.34 -1.33 -10.03
CA LEU A 128 -6.50 -1.93 -9.38
C LEU A 128 -7.31 -2.80 -10.36
N ALA A 129 -7.60 -2.28 -11.56
CA ALA A 129 -8.33 -3.01 -12.60
C ALA A 129 -7.57 -4.25 -13.09
N ILE A 130 -6.25 -4.13 -13.29
CA ILE A 130 -5.39 -5.26 -13.69
C ILE A 130 -5.36 -6.32 -12.57
N GLY A 131 -5.17 -5.90 -11.32
CA GLY A 131 -5.18 -6.80 -10.15
C GLY A 131 -6.51 -7.54 -10.03
N ALA A 132 -7.63 -6.84 -10.20
CA ALA A 132 -8.97 -7.41 -10.22
C ALA A 132 -9.12 -8.46 -11.32
N ALA A 133 -8.72 -8.13 -12.55
CA ALA A 133 -8.80 -9.05 -13.69
C ALA A 133 -7.92 -10.30 -13.49
N LEU A 134 -6.69 -10.13 -12.98
CA LEU A 134 -5.79 -11.24 -12.66
C LEU A 134 -6.38 -12.16 -11.59
N TYR A 135 -6.92 -11.58 -10.51
CA TYR A 135 -7.55 -12.34 -9.43
C TYR A 135 -8.75 -13.14 -9.95
N LEU A 136 -9.67 -12.49 -10.67
CA LEU A 136 -10.87 -13.13 -11.24
C LEU A 136 -10.52 -14.25 -12.23
N ARG A 137 -9.43 -14.13 -13.00
CA ARG A 137 -8.97 -15.20 -13.89
C ARG A 137 -8.34 -16.37 -13.14
N ALA A 138 -7.68 -16.11 -12.02
CA ALA A 138 -7.03 -17.14 -11.20
C ALA A 138 -8.01 -17.88 -10.27
N THR A 139 -9.13 -17.26 -9.91
CA THR A 139 -10.19 -17.85 -9.08
C THR A 139 -11.34 -18.38 -9.91
N ARG A 140 -11.86 -19.56 -9.56
CA ARG A 140 -13.21 -19.94 -9.98
C ARG A 140 -14.19 -19.15 -9.09
N SER A 141 -15.08 -18.36 -9.67
CA SER A 141 -16.09 -17.67 -8.89
C SER A 141 -16.98 -18.69 -8.18
N GLY A 142 -17.40 -18.40 -6.95
CA GLY A 142 -18.41 -19.18 -6.22
C GLY A 142 -19.83 -18.95 -6.76
N GLY A 143 -19.98 -18.65 -8.06
CA GLY A 143 -21.21 -18.21 -8.70
C GLY A 143 -21.36 -16.69 -8.82
N THR A 144 -22.46 -16.23 -9.43
CA THR A 144 -22.72 -14.82 -9.79
C THR A 144 -22.65 -13.87 -8.60
N ALA A 145 -23.19 -14.24 -7.44
CA ALA A 145 -23.18 -13.40 -6.24
C ALA A 145 -21.74 -13.09 -5.77
N SER A 146 -20.84 -14.07 -5.83
CA SER A 146 -19.42 -13.86 -5.47
C SER A 146 -18.70 -12.93 -6.45
N THR A 147 -19.02 -13.03 -7.75
CA THR A 147 -18.47 -12.15 -8.77
C THR A 147 -18.96 -10.71 -8.58
N ILE A 148 -20.27 -10.52 -8.31
CA ILE A 148 -20.84 -9.20 -8.02
C ILE A 148 -20.17 -8.58 -6.78
N GLY A 149 -20.02 -9.36 -5.71
CA GLY A 149 -19.36 -8.90 -4.49
C GLY A 149 -17.92 -8.44 -4.73
N LEU A 150 -17.15 -9.18 -5.54
CA LEU A 150 -15.78 -8.78 -5.90
C LEU A 150 -15.74 -7.49 -6.71
N TRP A 151 -16.64 -7.32 -7.71
CA TRP A 151 -16.72 -6.07 -8.46
C TRP A 151 -17.15 -4.89 -7.60
N ALA A 152 -18.08 -5.09 -6.67
CA ALA A 152 -18.49 -4.05 -5.72
C ALA A 152 -17.32 -3.63 -4.81
N MET A 153 -16.51 -4.58 -4.36
CA MET A 153 -15.30 -4.31 -3.57
C MET A 153 -14.27 -3.49 -4.39
N PHE A 154 -13.97 -3.89 -5.63
CA PHE A 154 -13.04 -3.13 -6.48
C PHE A 154 -13.58 -1.75 -6.84
N ALA A 155 -14.88 -1.61 -7.09
CA ALA A 155 -15.50 -0.31 -7.32
C ALA A 155 -15.44 0.58 -6.07
N LEU A 156 -15.59 0.00 -4.87
CA LEU A 156 -15.44 0.73 -3.62
C LEU A 156 -14.00 1.24 -3.46
N PHE A 157 -12.99 0.41 -3.73
CA PHE A 157 -11.59 0.84 -3.71
C PHE A 157 -11.34 1.97 -4.74
N ALA A 158 -11.78 1.82 -5.98
CA ALA A 158 -11.67 2.88 -6.99
C ALA A 158 -12.27 4.22 -6.51
N VAL A 159 -13.46 4.18 -5.91
CA VAL A 159 -14.10 5.39 -5.36
C VAL A 159 -13.29 5.98 -4.21
N ILE A 160 -12.77 5.15 -3.31
CA ILE A 160 -11.96 5.61 -2.17
C ILE A 160 -10.67 6.29 -2.65
N GLY A 161 -9.96 5.75 -3.64
CA GLY A 161 -8.72 6.35 -4.14
C GLY A 161 -8.91 7.66 -4.86
N VAL A 162 -9.88 7.71 -5.77
CA VAL A 162 -10.24 8.96 -6.45
C VAL A 162 -10.68 10.01 -5.44
N ALA A 163 -11.51 9.63 -4.45
CA ALA A 163 -11.95 10.54 -3.40
C ALA A 163 -10.80 10.98 -2.48
N GLY A 164 -9.83 10.10 -2.18
CA GLY A 164 -8.65 10.42 -1.40
C GLY A 164 -7.73 11.42 -2.09
N THR A 165 -7.51 11.24 -3.40
CA THR A 165 -6.67 12.12 -4.23
C THR A 165 -7.31 13.49 -4.47
N LEU A 166 -8.63 13.53 -4.70
CA LEU A 166 -9.35 14.79 -5.01
C LEU A 166 -9.93 15.49 -3.78
N GLY A 167 -9.96 14.79 -2.64
CA GLY A 167 -10.54 15.28 -1.40
C GLY A 167 -9.72 16.39 -0.74
N PRO A 168 -10.34 17.18 0.16
CA PRO A 168 -9.60 18.17 0.93
C PRO A 168 -8.57 17.48 1.85
N PRO A 169 -7.40 18.10 2.10
CA PRO A 169 -6.43 17.58 3.05
C PRO A 169 -7.05 17.40 4.44
N PRO A 170 -6.72 16.33 5.17
CA PRO A 170 -7.20 16.13 6.54
C PRO A 170 -6.60 17.19 7.48
N PRO A 171 -7.25 17.47 8.63
CA PRO A 171 -6.81 18.52 9.53
C PRO A 171 -5.48 18.22 10.25
N SER A 172 -5.09 16.95 10.33
CA SER A 172 -3.83 16.50 10.95
C SER A 172 -3.46 15.10 10.48
N ILE A 173 -2.27 14.64 10.84
CA ILE A 173 -1.79 13.29 10.50
C ILE A 173 -2.44 12.20 11.35
N THR A 174 -2.94 12.51 12.55
CA THR A 174 -3.43 11.52 13.51
C THR A 174 -4.58 10.66 12.97
N PRO A 175 -5.64 11.22 12.33
CA PRO A 175 -6.69 10.41 11.71
C PRO A 175 -6.17 9.54 10.56
N VAL A 176 -5.16 10.01 9.83
CA VAL A 176 -4.53 9.27 8.74
C VAL A 176 -3.72 8.10 9.30
N ALA A 177 -2.96 8.29 10.38
CA ALA A 177 -2.24 7.20 11.03
C ALA A 177 -3.20 6.14 11.64
N ALA A 178 -4.36 6.58 12.15
CA ALA A 178 -5.35 5.69 12.75
C ALA A 178 -6.23 4.93 11.75
N LEU A 179 -6.57 5.55 10.61
CA LEU A 179 -7.56 5.01 9.64
C LEU A 179 -6.99 4.80 8.24
N GLY A 180 -5.90 5.47 7.89
CA GLY A 180 -5.22 5.40 6.60
C GLY A 180 -4.79 4.00 6.19
N PRO A 181 -4.35 3.09 7.09
CA PRO A 181 -4.06 1.71 6.72
C PRO A 181 -5.28 0.90 6.25
N ILE A 182 -6.50 1.45 6.35
CA ILE A 182 -7.76 0.82 5.91
C ILE A 182 -8.41 1.62 4.76
N LEU A 183 -8.03 2.90 4.59
CA LEU A 183 -8.71 3.86 3.68
C LEU A 183 -7.80 4.54 2.65
N ALA A 184 -6.47 4.48 2.80
CA ALA A 184 -5.49 5.06 1.87
C ALA A 184 -4.86 3.99 0.95
N ALA A 185 -5.42 2.78 0.94
CA ALA A 185 -4.95 1.66 0.12
C ALA A 185 -5.43 1.74 -1.34
N VAL A 186 -5.39 2.95 -1.90
CA VAL A 186 -5.62 3.24 -3.31
C VAL A 186 -4.74 4.42 -3.69
#